data_AF-A0A8H5BVV8-F1
#
_entry.id   AF-A0A8H5BVV8-F1
#
_cell.length_a   1.000
_cell.length_b   1.000
_cell.length_c   1.000
_cell.angle_alpha   90.00
_cell.angle_beta   90.00
_cell.angle_gamma   90.00
#
_symmetry.space_group_name_H-M   'P 1'
#
loop_
_entity.id
_entity.type
_entity.pdbx_description
1 polymer ?
#
loop_
_entity_poly.entity_id
_entity_poly.type
_entity_poly.pdbx_seq_one_letter_code
_entity_poly.pdbx_strand_id
1 'polypeptide(L)'
;MLPPYLNTMYAITYFAGISAANYWLSYTMCIGTIAALIINDISTWMAYLTNLTEGNGVYRFFFFGWRTLSPSWRKLFLVWAVFDSLATLIYICISLWLAAWTPEASKDVEDDEDFGCWQDTSLVWGSILGLVVSWPFVLWTELIIQRNHIVSATDWISVYLFIAQIALLAIPSIFSLLRRLCT
;
A
#
# COMPACT_ATOMS: atom_id res chain seq x y z
N MET A 1 -6.84 -5.47 16.21
CA MET A 1 -5.38 -5.30 16.02
C MET A 1 -5.14 -5.14 14.54
N LEU A 2 -4.37 -4.15 14.11
CA LEU A 2 -4.00 -4.05 12.69
C LEU A 2 -2.96 -5.11 12.36
N PRO A 3 -3.06 -5.76 11.19
CA PRO A 3 -2.08 -6.74 10.75
C PRO A 3 -0.70 -6.11 10.63
N PRO A 4 0.35 -6.73 11.18
CA PRO A 4 1.73 -6.39 10.83
C PRO A 4 1.95 -6.32 9.32
N TYR A 5 2.82 -5.40 8.90
CA TYR A 5 3.16 -5.09 7.51
C TYR A 5 2.12 -4.30 6.71
N LEU A 6 1.01 -3.88 7.32
CA LEU A 6 -0.01 -3.13 6.59
C LEU A 6 0.55 -1.82 5.97
N ASN A 7 1.47 -1.14 6.64
CA ASN A 7 2.15 0.04 6.09
C ASN A 7 3.08 -0.29 4.92
N THR A 8 3.82 -1.40 4.99
CA THR A 8 4.64 -1.87 3.86
C THR A 8 3.78 -2.24 2.65
N MET A 9 2.64 -2.91 2.87
CA MET A 9 1.69 -3.25 1.80
C MET A 9 1.11 -1.98 1.15
N TYR A 10 0.69 -1.02 1.97
CA TYR A 10 0.21 0.27 1.47
C TYR A 10 1.29 1.01 0.71
N ALA A 11 2.51 1.13 1.26
CA ALA A 11 3.63 1.81 0.60
C ALA A 11 3.90 1.24 -0.79
N ILE A 12 4.01 -0.09 -0.93
CA ILE A 12 4.24 -0.74 -2.23
C ILE A 12 3.12 -0.43 -3.22
N THR A 13 1.87 -0.52 -2.78
CA THR A 13 0.69 -0.31 -3.64
C THR A 13 0.58 1.15 -4.08
N TYR A 14 0.84 2.08 -3.17
CA TYR A 14 0.72 3.50 -3.43
C TYR A 14 1.90 4.10 -4.20
N PHE A 15 3.14 3.60 -4.03
CA PHE A 15 4.29 4.03 -4.82
C PHE A 15 4.08 3.82 -6.32
N ALA A 16 3.44 2.71 -6.70
CA ALA A 16 3.08 2.46 -8.09
C ALA A 16 2.14 3.55 -8.67
N GLY A 17 1.27 4.14 -7.83
CA GLY A 17 0.36 5.22 -8.24
C GLY A 17 1.03 6.59 -8.33
N ILE A 18 2.09 6.85 -7.55
CA ILE A 18 2.83 8.14 -7.59
C ILE A 18 3.60 8.28 -8.90
N SER A 19 4.13 7.18 -9.45
CA SER A 19 4.91 7.15 -10.69
C SER A 19 4.06 7.35 -11.96
N ALA A 20 2.80 7.77 -11.86
CA ALA A 20 1.94 8.06 -13.01
C ALA A 20 2.38 9.38 -13.71
N ALA A 21 2.40 9.38 -15.04
CA ALA A 21 2.98 10.41 -15.91
C ALA A 21 2.28 11.81 -15.91
N ASN A 22 1.49 12.14 -14.89
CA ASN A 22 0.82 13.44 -14.76
C ASN A 22 1.16 14.11 -13.42
N TYR A 23 1.75 15.31 -13.49
CA TYR A 23 2.18 16.11 -12.33
C TYR A 23 1.09 16.24 -11.25
N TRP A 24 -0.13 16.64 -11.64
CA TRP A 24 -1.22 16.87 -10.69
C TRP A 24 -1.66 15.58 -9.99
N LEU A 25 -1.68 14.47 -10.74
CA LEU A 25 -2.04 13.17 -10.21
C LEU A 25 -0.95 12.64 -9.26
N SER A 26 0.32 12.79 -9.63
CA SER A 26 1.47 12.34 -8.82
C SER A 26 1.50 13.04 -7.44
N TYR A 27 1.32 14.36 -7.39
CA TYR A 27 1.25 15.09 -6.11
C TYR A 27 0.03 14.70 -5.27
N THR A 28 -1.14 14.56 -5.89
CA THR A 28 -2.36 14.16 -5.18
C THR A 28 -2.22 12.75 -4.59
N MET A 29 -1.67 11.82 -5.37
CA MET A 29 -1.37 10.45 -4.92
C MET A 29 -0.32 10.45 -3.81
N CYS A 30 0.72 11.28 -3.90
CA CYS A 30 1.73 11.40 -2.86
C CYS A 30 1.13 11.86 -1.52
N ILE A 31 0.31 12.90 -1.53
CA ILE A 31 -0.39 13.38 -0.32
C ILE A 31 -1.29 12.29 0.25
N GLY A 32 -2.09 11.62 -0.60
CA GLY A 32 -2.95 10.51 -0.18
C GLY A 32 -2.15 9.35 0.45
N THR A 33 -1.00 9.03 -0.12
CA THR A 33 -0.08 7.98 0.36
C THR A 33 0.46 8.33 1.75
N ILE A 34 0.99 9.54 1.92
CA ILE A 34 1.51 10.02 3.20
C ILE A 34 0.41 10.00 4.27
N ALA A 35 -0.78 10.49 3.93
CA ALA A 35 -1.92 10.48 4.84
C ALA A 35 -2.32 9.05 5.26
N ALA A 36 -2.39 8.11 4.30
CA ALA A 36 -2.72 6.72 4.58
C ALA A 36 -1.69 6.04 5.49
N LEU A 37 -0.39 6.26 5.23
CA LEU A 37 0.69 5.73 6.04
C LEU A 37 0.64 6.26 7.49
N ILE A 38 0.44 7.56 7.66
CA ILE A 38 0.34 8.19 8.99
C ILE A 38 -0.89 7.67 9.75
N ILE A 39 -2.06 7.62 9.10
CA ILE A 39 -3.30 7.14 9.73
C ILE A 39 -3.14 5.68 10.18
N ASN A 40 -2.48 4.85 9.39
CA ASN A 40 -2.26 3.46 9.72
C ASN A 40 -1.22 3.27 10.84
N ASP A 41 -0.16 4.08 10.89
CA ASP A 41 0.78 4.10 12.01
C ASP A 41 0.09 4.51 13.33
N ILE A 42 -0.70 5.60 13.30
CA ILE A 42 -1.51 6.03 14.45
C ILE A 42 -2.46 4.92 14.89
N SER A 43 -3.14 4.28 13.94
CA SER A 43 -4.09 3.21 14.24
C SER A 43 -3.41 1.98 14.84
N THR A 44 -2.16 1.70 14.44
CA THR A 44 -1.34 0.61 15.01
C THR A 44 -1.00 0.89 16.47
N TRP A 45 -0.58 2.12 16.79
CA TRP A 45 -0.31 2.54 18.16
C TRP A 45 -1.57 2.56 19.03
N MET A 46 -2.69 3.05 18.49
CA MET A 46 -3.98 3.00 19.19
C MET A 46 -4.40 1.56 19.47
N ALA A 47 -4.27 0.66 18.49
CA ALA A 47 -4.57 -0.75 18.68
C ALA A 47 -3.62 -1.43 19.70
N TYR A 48 -2.36 -1.00 19.79
CA TYR A 48 -1.42 -1.47 20.80
C TYR A 48 -1.86 -1.07 22.22
N LEU A 49 -2.33 0.17 22.39
CA LEU A 49 -2.74 0.71 23.69
C LEU A 49 -4.09 0.16 24.17
N THR A 50 -5.09 0.07 23.29
CA THR A 50 -6.47 -0.26 23.70
C THR A 50 -6.79 -1.74 23.55
N ASN A 51 -6.41 -2.36 22.42
CA ASN A 51 -6.94 -3.66 22.02
C ASN A 51 -5.97 -4.82 22.33
N LEU A 52 -4.67 -4.53 22.46
CA LEU A 52 -3.64 -5.56 22.67
C LEU A 52 -3.57 -6.07 24.11
N THR A 53 -4.03 -5.26 25.07
CA THR A 53 -4.15 -5.65 26.49
C THR A 53 -5.25 -6.69 26.68
N GLU A 54 -6.38 -6.51 26.00
CA GLU A 54 -7.52 -7.44 25.97
C GLU A 54 -7.23 -8.72 25.16
N GLY A 55 -6.27 -8.65 24.23
CA GLY A 55 -5.89 -9.79 23.38
C GLY A 55 -5.04 -10.87 24.07
N ASN A 56 -4.58 -10.69 25.31
CA ASN A 56 -3.70 -11.65 25.97
C ASN A 56 -4.41 -13.00 26.21
N GLY A 57 -3.84 -14.08 25.71
CA GLY A 57 -4.40 -15.43 25.79
C GLY A 57 -5.51 -15.74 24.78
N VAL A 58 -6.06 -14.73 24.11
CA VAL A 58 -7.18 -14.86 23.16
C VAL A 58 -6.71 -14.69 21.72
N TYR A 59 -5.88 -13.69 21.45
CA TYR A 59 -5.42 -13.37 20.11
C TYR A 59 -4.42 -14.42 19.60
N ARG A 60 -4.67 -14.93 18.39
CA ARG A 60 -3.82 -15.93 17.73
C ARG A 60 -3.11 -15.32 16.54
N PHE A 61 -1.82 -15.58 16.41
CA PHE A 61 -1.04 -15.11 15.26
C PHE A 61 -0.14 -16.22 14.74
N PHE A 62 0.31 -16.07 13.50
CA PHE A 62 1.12 -17.06 12.81
C PHE A 62 2.59 -16.63 12.79
N PHE A 63 3.43 -17.34 13.56
CA PHE A 63 4.87 -17.11 13.63
C PHE A 63 5.57 -18.46 13.85
N PHE A 64 5.97 -19.12 12.76
CA PHE A 64 6.46 -20.51 12.75
C PHE A 64 5.49 -21.47 13.47
N GLY A 65 4.21 -21.40 13.06
CA GLY A 65 3.09 -22.10 13.70
C GLY A 65 2.14 -21.15 14.43
N TRP A 66 1.00 -21.70 14.84
CA TRP A 66 -0.02 -20.94 15.56
C TRP A 66 0.40 -20.69 17.00
N ARG A 67 0.45 -19.41 17.40
CA ARG A 67 0.77 -18.99 18.76
C ARG A 67 -0.34 -18.11 19.31
N THR A 68 -0.51 -18.14 20.62
CA THR A 68 -1.40 -17.23 21.36
C THR A 68 -0.59 -16.07 21.90
N LEU A 69 -1.18 -14.87 21.87
CA LEU A 69 -0.55 -13.66 22.38
C LEU A 69 -0.32 -13.79 23.88
N SER A 70 0.95 -13.81 24.27
CA SER A 70 1.38 -13.74 25.66
C SER A 70 2.04 -12.39 25.93
N PRO A 71 2.21 -11.99 27.20
CA PRO A 71 2.90 -10.74 27.56
C PRO A 71 4.31 -10.63 26.95
N SER A 72 5.01 -11.76 26.76
CA SER A 72 6.32 -11.81 26.11
C SER A 72 6.23 -11.49 24.62
N TRP A 73 5.24 -12.05 23.92
CA TRP A 73 4.99 -11.74 22.50
C TRP A 73 4.55 -10.30 22.29
N ARG A 74 3.90 -9.68 23.27
CA ARG A 74 3.51 -8.26 23.21
C ARG A 74 4.73 -7.34 23.03
N LYS A 75 5.86 -7.67 23.66
CA LYS A 75 7.12 -6.94 23.48
C LYS A 75 7.65 -7.04 22.05
N LEU A 76 7.47 -8.20 21.39
CA LEU A 76 7.84 -8.34 19.98
C LEU A 76 6.98 -7.44 19.09
N PHE A 77 5.66 -7.43 19.31
CA PHE A 77 4.77 -6.52 18.57
C PHE A 77 5.06 -5.04 18.83
N LEU A 78 5.54 -4.69 20.02
CA LEU A 78 6.03 -3.34 20.31
C LEU A 78 7.26 -2.99 19.47
N VAL A 79 8.29 -3.86 19.45
CA VAL A 79 9.49 -3.65 18.62
C VAL A 79 9.10 -3.56 17.14
N TRP A 80 8.13 -4.37 16.73
CA TRP A 80 7.61 -4.33 15.38
C TRP A 80 6.92 -3.00 15.04
N ALA A 81 6.07 -2.50 15.92
CA ALA A 81 5.41 -1.20 15.74
C ALA A 81 6.45 -0.07 15.62
N VAL A 82 7.50 -0.11 16.44
CA VAL A 82 8.61 0.85 16.33
C VAL A 82 9.32 0.76 14.97
N PHE A 83 9.58 -0.47 14.50
CA PHE A 83 10.17 -0.68 13.18
C PHE A 83 9.25 -0.16 12.05
N ASP A 84 7.94 -0.40 12.16
CA ASP A 84 6.94 0.04 11.19
C ASP A 84 6.83 1.57 11.13
N SER A 85 6.91 2.27 12.27
CA SER A 85 6.97 3.73 12.31
C SER A 85 8.26 4.27 11.66
N LEU A 86 9.42 3.62 11.89
CA LEU A 86 10.67 4.00 11.21
C LEU A 86 10.61 3.76 9.70
N ALA A 87 10.05 2.62 9.28
CA ALA A 87 9.83 2.31 7.87
C ALA A 87 8.88 3.32 7.23
N THR A 88 7.83 3.74 7.95
CA THR A 88 6.88 4.77 7.50
C THR A 88 7.58 6.09 7.19
N LEU A 89 8.54 6.53 8.01
CA LEU A 89 9.34 7.72 7.71
C LEU A 89 10.13 7.57 6.41
N ILE A 90 10.75 6.41 6.19
CA ILE A 90 11.47 6.11 4.95
C ILE A 90 10.51 6.14 3.75
N TYR A 91 9.32 5.57 3.89
CA TYR A 91 8.32 5.54 2.83
C TYR A 91 7.78 6.93 2.48
N ILE A 92 7.64 7.82 3.46
CA ILE A 92 7.30 9.23 3.22
C ILE A 92 8.42 9.91 2.40
N CYS A 93 9.68 9.72 2.78
CA CYS A 93 10.82 10.27 2.03
C CYS A 93 10.85 9.75 0.58
N ILE A 94 10.62 8.45 0.37
CA ILE A 94 10.54 7.85 -0.97
C ILE A 94 9.36 8.43 -1.76
N SER A 95 8.20 8.60 -1.14
CA SER A 95 7.00 9.18 -1.79
C SER A 95 7.27 10.59 -2.30
N LEU A 96 7.91 11.42 -1.47
CA LEU A 96 8.28 12.79 -1.83
C LEU A 96 9.32 12.81 -2.95
N TRP A 97 10.33 11.93 -2.87
CA TRP A 97 11.35 11.79 -3.92
C TRP A 97 10.73 11.36 -5.27
N LEU A 98 9.84 10.36 -5.27
CA LEU A 98 9.14 9.91 -6.47
C LEU A 98 8.27 11.02 -7.06
N ALA A 99 7.51 11.75 -6.25
CA ALA A 99 6.69 12.86 -6.72
C ALA A 99 7.51 14.00 -7.32
N ALA A 100 8.72 14.25 -6.82
CA ALA A 100 9.63 15.27 -7.36
C ALA A 100 10.31 14.83 -8.65
N TRP A 101 10.62 13.54 -8.82
CA TRP A 101 11.37 13.01 -9.97
C TRP A 101 10.49 12.61 -11.17
N THR A 102 9.25 12.18 -10.92
CA THR A 102 8.28 11.77 -11.96
C THR A 102 8.07 12.80 -13.09
N PRO A 103 7.99 14.13 -12.80
CA PRO A 103 7.83 15.15 -13.84
C PRO A 103 9.03 15.27 -14.79
N GLU A 104 10.25 15.01 -14.33
CA GLU A 104 11.46 15.02 -15.16
C GLU A 104 11.49 13.77 -16.04
N ALA A 105 11.27 12.60 -15.45
CA ALA A 105 11.18 11.34 -16.19
C ALA A 105 10.08 11.35 -17.27
N SER A 106 8.99 12.09 -17.07
CA SER A 106 7.92 12.21 -18.07
C SER A 106 8.31 13.02 -19.31
N LYS A 107 9.29 13.93 -19.21
CA LYS A 107 9.76 14.77 -20.33
C LYS A 107 10.72 14.02 -21.24
N ASP A 108 11.59 13.19 -20.66
CA ASP A 108 12.60 12.43 -21.39
C ASP A 108 12.01 11.30 -22.25
N VAL A 109 10.74 10.91 -21.99
CA VAL A 109 10.08 9.80 -22.67
C VAL A 109 9.28 10.25 -23.91
N GLU A 110 8.98 11.53 -24.06
CA GLU A 110 8.31 12.04 -25.28
C GLU A 110 9.19 11.96 -26.54
N ASP A 111 10.51 11.78 -26.39
CA ASP A 111 11.49 11.82 -27.48
C ASP A 111 11.86 10.45 -28.10
N ASP A 112 11.42 9.31 -27.53
CA ASP A 112 11.83 7.95 -28.00
C ASP A 112 10.63 7.04 -28.34
N GLU A 113 10.39 6.78 -29.64
CA GLU A 113 9.26 5.97 -30.14
C GLU A 113 9.31 4.48 -29.72
N ASP A 114 10.51 3.91 -29.52
CA ASP A 114 10.69 2.49 -29.11
C ASP A 114 10.36 2.24 -27.62
N PHE A 115 10.36 3.29 -26.79
CA PHE A 115 10.03 3.20 -25.36
C PHE A 115 8.51 3.17 -25.08
N GLY A 116 7.68 3.53 -26.07
CA GLY A 116 6.22 3.62 -25.90
C GLY A 116 5.55 2.28 -25.56
N CYS A 117 6.02 1.17 -26.15
CA CYS A 117 5.43 -0.16 -25.90
C CYS A 117 5.73 -0.70 -24.48
N TRP A 118 6.94 -0.45 -23.97
CA TRP A 118 7.31 -0.80 -22.59
C TRP A 118 6.59 0.07 -21.56
N GLN A 119 6.34 1.34 -21.88
CA GLN A 119 5.55 2.23 -21.03
C GLN A 119 4.06 1.83 -21.01
N ASP A 120 3.47 1.52 -22.16
CA ASP A 120 2.07 1.08 -22.27
C ASP A 120 1.83 -0.27 -21.55
N THR A 121 2.84 -1.15 -21.52
CA THR A 121 2.77 -2.45 -20.80
C THR A 121 3.29 -2.40 -19.36
N SER A 122 3.94 -1.31 -18.95
CA SER A 122 4.51 -1.14 -17.60
C SER A 122 3.44 -1.24 -16.50
N LEU A 123 2.21 -0.82 -16.80
CA LEU A 123 1.08 -0.92 -15.88
C LEU A 123 0.70 -2.39 -15.61
N VAL A 124 0.78 -3.25 -16.63
CA VAL A 124 0.48 -4.68 -16.51
C VAL A 124 1.61 -5.40 -15.78
N TRP A 125 2.87 -5.15 -16.15
CA TRP A 125 4.00 -5.79 -15.49
C TRP A 125 4.20 -5.31 -14.06
N GLY A 126 4.01 -4.01 -13.80
CA GLY A 126 4.07 -3.42 -12.47
C GLY A 126 2.98 -3.95 -11.54
N SER A 127 1.76 -4.18 -12.04
CA SER A 127 0.69 -4.78 -11.24
C SER A 127 0.93 -6.27 -10.95
N ILE A 128 1.47 -7.04 -11.91
CA ILE A 128 1.87 -8.44 -11.67
C ILE A 128 2.99 -8.50 -10.60
N LEU A 129 4.04 -7.69 -10.74
CA LEU A 129 5.12 -7.60 -9.76
C LEU A 129 4.62 -7.17 -8.38
N GLY A 130 3.77 -6.14 -8.34
CA GLY A 130 3.13 -5.68 -7.10
C GLY A 130 2.32 -6.78 -6.43
N LEU A 131 1.58 -7.58 -7.19
CA LEU A 131 0.82 -8.71 -6.68
C LEU A 131 1.74 -9.81 -6.14
N VAL A 132 2.81 -10.19 -6.86
CA VAL A 132 3.76 -11.21 -6.40
C VAL A 132 4.46 -10.79 -5.11
N VAL A 133 4.82 -9.51 -4.99
CA VAL A 133 5.52 -8.98 -3.80
C VAL A 133 4.56 -8.81 -2.62
N SER A 134 3.33 -8.34 -2.85
CA SER A 134 2.35 -8.08 -1.78
C SER A 134 1.61 -9.34 -1.32
N TRP A 135 1.46 -10.33 -2.19
CA TRP A 135 0.74 -11.59 -1.94
C TRP A 135 1.07 -12.28 -0.60
N PRO A 136 2.35 -12.44 -0.19
CA PRO A 136 2.68 -13.12 1.06
C PRO A 136 2.13 -12.36 2.27
N PHE A 137 2.09 -11.04 2.19
CA PHE A 137 1.55 -10.17 3.24
C PHE A 137 0.02 -10.19 3.28
N VAL A 138 -0.63 -10.21 2.11
CA VAL A 138 -2.09 -10.39 1.98
C VAL A 138 -2.50 -11.70 2.63
N LEU A 139 -1.87 -12.81 2.25
CA LEU A 139 -2.18 -14.12 2.82
C LEU A 139 -1.98 -14.16 4.33
N TRP A 140 -0.85 -13.64 4.80
CA TRP A 140 -0.54 -13.66 6.22
C TRP A 140 -1.57 -12.87 7.03
N THR A 141 -2.01 -11.73 6.50
CA THR A 141 -3.09 -10.91 7.05
C THR A 141 -4.43 -11.67 7.06
N GLU A 142 -4.79 -12.29 5.94
CA GLU A 142 -6.05 -13.02 5.80
C GLU A 142 -6.13 -14.22 6.76
N LEU A 143 -5.03 -14.97 6.91
CA LEU A 143 -4.94 -16.07 7.86
C LEU A 143 -5.19 -15.61 9.31
N ILE A 144 -4.71 -14.42 9.68
CA ILE A 144 -4.95 -13.84 11.00
C ILE A 144 -6.41 -13.40 11.15
N ILE A 145 -6.96 -12.73 10.16
CA ILE A 145 -8.36 -12.26 10.16
C ILE A 145 -9.32 -13.44 10.31
N GLN A 146 -9.17 -14.46 9.46
CA GLN A 146 -10.01 -15.65 9.47
C GLN A 146 -9.93 -16.40 10.81
N ARG A 147 -8.73 -16.51 11.39
CA ARG A 147 -8.52 -17.27 12.63
C ARG A 147 -9.05 -16.57 13.88
N ASN A 148 -9.07 -15.24 13.89
CA ASN A 148 -9.54 -14.44 15.02
C ASN A 148 -10.95 -13.90 14.85
N HIS A 149 -11.64 -14.24 13.75
CA HIS A 149 -12.97 -13.72 13.40
C HIS A 149 -13.04 -12.18 13.48
N ILE A 150 -11.98 -11.51 13.04
CA ILE A 150 -11.91 -10.04 13.07
C ILE A 150 -12.74 -9.53 11.90
N VAL A 151 -13.99 -9.14 12.17
CA VAL A 151 -14.85 -8.49 11.18
C VAL A 151 -14.65 -6.99 11.29
N SER A 152 -14.07 -6.37 10.26
CA SER A 152 -13.91 -4.92 10.18
C SER A 152 -15.00 -4.34 9.27
N ALA A 153 -15.87 -3.48 9.82
CA ALA A 153 -16.87 -2.75 9.02
C ALA A 153 -16.21 -1.83 7.97
N THR A 154 -14.95 -1.48 8.17
CA THR A 154 -14.14 -0.62 7.32
C THR A 154 -13.55 -1.33 6.10
N ASP A 155 -13.62 -2.66 6.01
CA ASP A 155 -13.08 -3.42 4.86
C ASP A 155 -13.70 -2.98 3.54
N TRP A 156 -15.00 -2.66 3.53
CA TRP A 156 -15.69 -2.17 2.34
C TRP A 156 -15.18 -0.80 1.87
N ILE A 157 -14.77 0.07 2.80
CA ILE A 157 -14.20 1.39 2.46
C ILE A 157 -12.88 1.23 1.70
N SER A 158 -12.04 0.27 2.13
CA SER A 158 -10.79 -0.04 1.43
C SER A 158 -11.04 -0.55 0.00
N VAL A 159 -12.09 -1.36 -0.21
CA VAL A 159 -12.50 -1.81 -1.56
C VAL A 159 -12.93 -0.62 -2.43
N TYR A 160 -13.73 0.30 -1.90
CA TYR A 160 -14.14 1.49 -2.65
C TYR A 160 -12.97 2.40 -3.01
N LEU A 161 -12.01 2.60 -2.09
CA LEU A 161 -10.79 3.36 -2.35
C LEU A 161 -9.93 2.70 -3.42
N PHE A 162 -9.80 1.37 -3.40
CA PHE A 162 -9.08 0.62 -4.42
C PHE A 162 -9.73 0.74 -5.81
N ILE A 163 -11.06 0.64 -5.89
CA ILE A 163 -11.80 0.86 -7.14
C ILE A 163 -11.58 2.30 -7.65
N ALA A 164 -11.62 3.29 -6.75
CA ALA A 164 -11.35 4.68 -7.09
C ALA A 164 -9.92 4.89 -7.62
N GLN A 165 -8.93 4.18 -7.07
CA GLN A 165 -7.55 4.20 -7.58
C GLN A 165 -7.43 3.59 -8.97
N ILE A 166 -8.06 2.43 -9.22
CA ILE A 166 -8.09 1.83 -10.56
C ILE A 166 -8.75 2.79 -11.55
N ALA A 167 -9.86 3.43 -11.16
CA ALA A 167 -10.54 4.40 -12.02
C ALA A 167 -9.63 5.60 -12.34
N LEU A 168 -8.94 6.17 -11.34
CA LEU A 168 -8.00 7.28 -11.53
C LEU A 168 -6.82 6.91 -12.43
N LEU A 169 -6.34 5.67 -12.38
CA LEU A 169 -5.25 5.17 -13.23
C LEU A 169 -5.70 4.80 -14.64
N ALA A 170 -6.88 4.21 -14.80
CA ALA A 170 -7.37 3.70 -16.08
C ALA A 170 -8.08 4.76 -16.93
N ILE A 171 -8.80 5.72 -16.33
CA ILE A 171 -9.57 6.73 -17.06
C ILE A 171 -8.68 7.54 -18.03
N PRO A 172 -7.52 8.08 -17.62
CA PRO A 172 -6.66 8.84 -18.54
C PRO A 172 -6.16 7.98 -19.71
N SER A 173 -5.77 6.73 -19.43
CA SER A 173 -5.25 5.78 -20.43
C SER A 173 -6.31 5.33 -21.43
N ILE A 174 -7.56 5.12 -20.99
CA ILE A 174 -8.68 4.80 -21.88
C ILE A 174 -9.02 6.01 -22.76
N PHE A 175 -8.98 7.22 -22.21
CA PHE A 175 -9.26 8.45 -22.95
C PHE A 175 -8.20 8.75 -24.01
N SER A 176 -6.91 8.52 -23.71
CA SER A 176 -5.83 8.68 -24.68
C SER A 176 -5.90 7.64 -25.79
N LEU A 177 -6.26 6.39 -25.47
CA LEU A 177 -6.39 5.30 -26.44
C LEU A 177 -7.60 5.51 -27.36
N LEU A 178 -8.74 5.95 -26.83
CA LEU A 178 -9.90 6.36 -27.62
C LEU A 178 -9.59 7.56 -28.52
N ARG A 179 -8.80 8.52 -28.06
CA ARG A 179 -8.40 9.68 -28.87
C ARG A 179 -7.51 9.28 -30.05
N ARG A 180 -6.56 8.35 -29.84
CA ARG A 180 -5.70 7.80 -30.91
C ARG A 180 -6.46 6.96 -31.93
N LEU A 181 -7.58 6.33 -31.55
CA LEU A 181 -8.44 5.57 -32.48
C LEU A 181 -9.39 6.44 -33.30
N CYS A 182 -9.61 7.71 -32.92
CA CYS A 182 -10.49 8.66 -33.62
C CYS A 182 -9.77 9.68 -34.50
N THR A 183 -8.44 9.61 -34.61
CA THR A 183 -7.59 10.37 -35.55
C THR A 183 -6.97 9.42 -36.55
#